data_AF-A0A6P2FEI4-F1
#
_entry.id   AF-A0A6P2FEI4-F1
#
_cell.length_a   1.000
_cell.length_b   1.000
_cell.length_c   1.000
_cell.angle_alpha   90.00
_cell.angle_beta   90.00
_cell.angle_gamma   90.00
#
_symmetry.space_group_name_H-M   'P 1'
#
loop_
_entity.id
_entity.type
_entity.pdbx_description
1 polymer ?
#
loop_
_entity_poly.entity_id
_entity_poly.type
_entity_poly.pdbx_seq_one_letter_code
_entity_poly.pdbx_strand_id
1 'polypeptide(L)'
;MSNVIPFDFEGSSIRLLDLEGSPWFVAMEIAAVLDYSDAFEMTKRLDDDEKQNRQIAGLGSPSGGRGITLINESGLYSAILGSRKPEAAKFKKWVTAEVLPSIRKTGSYTAPKAAPSPVRLAYDAAKAFPPLFRVARLLGCDKNAAAISANQMVRQLTDVNLMAGLGQIHLVAEKQDTQFFTPTELGKRISTSARGVNLLLAESGMQMKCGDTWEATEAGMEFCRIYDTGKRHGSGVPVQQIKWSPSVLPLLGCEKEAA
;
A
#
# COMPACT_ATOMS: atom_id res chain seq x y z
N MET A 1 21.38 -24.50 26.85
CA MET A 1 20.55 -25.57 26.25
C MET A 1 20.61 -25.37 24.75
N SER A 2 21.13 -26.34 23.99
CA SER A 2 21.24 -26.20 22.53
C SER A 2 19.89 -26.50 21.89
N ASN A 3 19.38 -25.56 21.10
CA ASN A 3 18.12 -25.74 20.37
C ASN A 3 18.42 -26.36 19.01
N VAL A 4 17.74 -27.46 18.66
CA VAL A 4 17.93 -28.17 17.39
C VAL A 4 16.76 -27.79 16.48
N ILE A 5 17.06 -27.15 15.35
CA ILE A 5 16.08 -26.71 14.37
C ILE A 5 16.22 -27.63 13.14
N PRO A 6 15.22 -28.48 12.84
CA PRO A 6 15.21 -29.25 11.60
C PRO A 6 14.94 -28.32 10.40
N PHE A 7 15.74 -28.45 9.35
CA PHE A 7 15.61 -27.74 8.09
C PHE A 7 15.46 -28.76 6.96
N ASP A 8 14.32 -28.73 6.25
CA ASP A 8 14.10 -29.58 5.08
C ASP A 8 14.68 -28.92 3.82
N PHE A 9 15.66 -29.60 3.21
CA PHE A 9 16.22 -29.22 1.91
C PHE A 9 16.02 -30.36 0.90
N GLU A 10 15.16 -30.16 -0.10
CA GLU A 10 14.89 -31.15 -1.16
C GLU A 10 14.56 -32.57 -0.63
N GLY A 11 13.85 -32.66 0.50
CA GLY A 11 13.50 -33.92 1.16
C GLY A 11 14.60 -34.51 2.05
N SER A 12 15.71 -33.80 2.24
CA SER A 12 16.76 -34.12 3.21
C SER A 12 16.60 -33.26 4.47
N SER A 13 16.38 -33.92 5.61
CA SER A 13 16.31 -33.25 6.92
C SER A 13 17.72 -32.95 7.42
N ILE A 14 18.08 -31.66 7.47
CA ILE A 14 19.32 -31.15 8.03
C ILE A 14 19.06 -30.63 9.44
N ARG A 15 19.84 -31.06 10.42
CA ARG A 15 19.80 -30.57 11.80
C ARG A 15 20.73 -29.38 11.95
N LEU A 16 20.15 -28.26 12.40
CA LEU A 16 20.85 -27.03 12.75
C LEU A 16 20.87 -26.88 14.27
N LEU A 17 22.02 -26.51 14.82
CA LEU A 17 22.24 -26.17 16.21
C LEU A 17 22.59 -24.69 16.32
N ASP A 18 21.85 -23.96 17.14
CA ASP A 18 22.24 -22.60 17.52
C ASP A 18 23.27 -22.67 18.65
N LEU A 19 24.50 -22.23 18.36
CA LEU A 19 25.56 -22.07 19.35
C LEU A 19 25.97 -20.59 19.37
N GLU A 20 25.63 -19.91 20.46
CA GLU A 20 26.02 -18.50 20.70
C GLU A 20 25.55 -17.53 19.60
N GLY A 21 24.37 -17.79 19.01
CA GLY A 21 23.81 -16.96 17.93
C GLY A 21 24.38 -17.26 16.55
N SER A 22 25.22 -18.28 16.43
CA SER A 22 25.76 -18.75 15.16
C SER A 22 25.17 -20.13 14.80
N PRO A 23 24.74 -20.34 13.55
CA PRO A 23 24.24 -21.64 13.11
C PRO A 23 25.38 -22.64 12.90
N TRP A 24 25.21 -23.83 13.45
CA TRP A 24 26.09 -24.98 13.26
C TRP A 24 25.33 -26.17 12.69
N PHE A 25 25.92 -26.84 11.72
CA PHE A 25 25.29 -27.92 10.93
C PHE A 25 25.97 -29.26 11.22
N VAL A 26 25.20 -30.34 11.25
CA VAL A 26 25.75 -31.69 11.40
C VAL A 26 26.49 -32.09 10.13
N ALA A 27 27.81 -32.26 10.21
CA ALA A 27 28.68 -32.48 9.04
C ALA A 27 28.29 -33.74 8.23
N MET A 28 27.80 -34.78 8.91
CA MET A 28 27.37 -36.03 8.27
C MET A 28 26.17 -35.83 7.34
N GLU A 29 25.25 -34.96 7.70
CA GLU A 29 24.06 -34.68 6.90
C GLU A 29 24.41 -33.80 5.71
N ILE A 30 25.28 -32.80 5.92
CA ILE A 30 25.79 -31.97 4.84
C ILE A 30 26.59 -32.81 3.83
N ALA A 31 27.43 -33.73 4.30
CA ALA A 31 28.18 -34.64 3.45
C ALA A 31 27.24 -35.51 2.59
N ALA A 32 26.17 -36.04 3.19
CA ALA A 32 25.17 -36.82 2.47
C ALA A 32 24.41 -35.98 1.42
N VAL A 33 24.00 -34.76 1.77
CA VAL A 33 23.28 -33.85 0.86
C VAL A 33 24.16 -33.41 -0.32
N LEU A 34 25.46 -33.18 -0.08
CA LEU A 34 26.42 -32.73 -1.08
C LEU A 34 27.13 -33.87 -1.83
N ASP A 35 26.73 -35.12 -1.57
CA ASP A 35 27.26 -36.33 -2.21
C ASP A 35 28.78 -36.53 -2.02
N TYR A 36 29.25 -36.28 -0.79
CA TYR A 36 30.60 -36.65 -0.36
C TYR A 36 30.65 -38.11 0.08
N SER A 37 31.80 -38.77 -0.15
CA SER A 37 32.01 -40.17 0.25
C SER A 37 31.81 -40.41 1.75
N ASP A 38 32.27 -39.47 2.57
CA ASP A 38 32.02 -39.42 3.99
C ASP A 38 32.22 -38.00 4.54
N ALA A 39 31.77 -37.78 5.77
CA ALA A 39 31.90 -36.50 6.46
C ALA A 39 33.35 -36.15 6.83
N PHE A 40 34.22 -37.14 6.99
CA PHE A 40 35.60 -36.94 7.40
C PHE A 40 36.41 -36.32 6.25
N GLU A 41 36.31 -36.83 5.04
CA GLU A 41 36.96 -36.30 3.84
C GLU A 41 36.48 -34.88 3.49
N MET A 42 35.21 -34.58 3.76
CA MET A 42 34.68 -33.21 3.65
C MET A 42 35.30 -32.30 4.72
N THR A 43 35.23 -32.68 5.99
CA THR A 43 35.68 -31.84 7.13
C THR A 43 37.20 -31.71 7.25
N LYS A 44 37.97 -32.64 6.68
CA LYS A 44 39.44 -32.57 6.59
C LYS A 44 39.94 -31.36 5.80
N ARG A 45 39.12 -30.83 4.89
CA ARG A 45 39.44 -29.65 4.07
C ARG A 45 39.04 -28.34 4.71
N LEU A 46 38.32 -28.39 5.84
CA LEU A 46 37.85 -27.23 6.57
C LEU A 46 38.89 -26.80 7.58
N ASP A 47 38.98 -25.49 7.79
CA ASP A 47 39.86 -24.91 8.79
C ASP A 47 39.40 -25.29 10.21
N ASP A 48 40.27 -25.15 11.19
CA ASP A 48 40.00 -25.62 12.56
C ASP A 48 38.92 -24.77 13.27
N ASP A 49 38.69 -23.53 12.83
CA ASP A 49 37.60 -22.66 13.30
C ASP A 49 36.25 -22.94 12.61
N GLU A 50 36.28 -23.65 11.47
CA GLU A 50 35.09 -24.01 10.69
C GLU A 50 34.40 -25.29 11.20
N LYS A 51 35.08 -26.08 12.04
CA LYS A 51 34.61 -27.39 12.50
C LYS A 51 34.74 -27.55 14.01
N GLN A 52 33.79 -28.24 14.63
CA GLN A 52 33.84 -28.55 16.06
C GLN A 52 33.32 -29.96 16.33
N ASN A 53 34.06 -30.76 17.10
CA ASN A 53 33.55 -32.05 17.58
C ASN A 53 32.87 -31.86 18.95
N ARG A 54 31.61 -32.31 19.08
CA ARG A 54 30.87 -32.27 20.35
C ARG A 54 30.14 -33.57 20.63
N GLN A 55 30.09 -33.95 21.90
CA GLN A 55 29.16 -34.98 22.37
C GLN A 55 27.83 -34.32 22.73
N ILE A 56 26.79 -34.61 21.95
CA ILE A 56 25.45 -34.06 22.16
C ILE A 56 24.49 -35.21 22.46
N ALA A 57 23.88 -35.19 23.65
CA ALA A 57 22.88 -36.17 24.06
C ALA A 57 21.66 -36.12 23.12
N GLY A 58 21.17 -37.28 22.69
CA GLY A 58 19.98 -37.39 21.84
C GLY A 58 20.22 -37.24 20.32
N LEU A 59 21.39 -36.75 19.87
CA LEU A 59 21.75 -36.76 18.44
C LEU A 59 22.50 -38.02 17.98
N GLY A 60 22.76 -38.96 18.90
CA GLY A 60 23.15 -40.34 18.63
C GLY A 60 24.50 -40.52 17.93
N SER A 61 25.48 -41.05 18.65
CA SER A 61 26.54 -41.87 18.05
C SER A 61 26.11 -43.33 18.18
N PRO A 62 25.81 -44.07 17.08
CA PRO A 62 25.32 -45.45 17.15
C PRO A 62 26.33 -46.46 17.74
N SER A 63 27.60 -46.08 17.95
CA SER A 63 28.57 -46.93 18.63
C SER A 63 29.78 -46.12 19.14
N GLY A 64 30.07 -46.20 20.44
CA GLY A 64 31.44 -46.01 20.94
C GLY A 64 31.92 -44.59 21.26
N GLY A 65 31.09 -43.70 21.81
CA GLY A 65 31.57 -42.46 22.46
C GLY A 65 32.21 -41.40 21.55
N ARG A 66 32.21 -41.61 20.22
CA ARG A 66 32.67 -40.61 19.25
C ARG A 66 31.67 -39.47 19.17
N GLY A 67 32.12 -38.25 19.45
CA GLY A 67 31.31 -37.05 19.29
C GLY A 67 30.99 -36.75 17.82
N ILE A 68 30.00 -35.90 17.60
CA ILE A 68 29.50 -35.50 16.29
C ILE A 68 30.30 -34.27 15.83
N THR A 69 30.73 -34.28 14.57
CA THR A 69 31.34 -33.11 13.95
C THR A 69 30.27 -32.15 13.46
N LEU A 70 30.36 -30.92 13.92
CA LEU A 70 29.57 -29.79 13.46
C LEU A 70 30.44 -28.88 12.60
N ILE A 71 29.83 -28.22 11.63
CA ILE A 71 30.46 -27.18 10.82
C ILE A 71 29.67 -25.88 10.94
N ASN A 72 30.33 -24.74 10.98
CA ASN A 72 29.66 -23.44 10.97
C ASN A 72 29.26 -23.03 9.55
N GLU A 73 28.70 -21.83 9.39
CA GLU A 73 28.31 -21.31 8.08
C GLU A 73 29.49 -21.15 7.09
N SER A 74 30.67 -20.75 7.58
CA SER A 74 31.89 -20.68 6.75
C SER A 74 32.25 -22.07 6.22
N GLY A 75 32.32 -23.07 7.10
CA GLY A 75 32.61 -24.45 6.74
C GLY A 75 31.57 -25.05 5.78
N LEU A 76 30.29 -24.68 5.93
CA LEU A 76 29.24 -25.07 4.99
C LEU A 76 29.50 -24.51 3.59
N TYR A 77 29.84 -23.21 3.46
CA TYR A 77 30.17 -22.63 2.16
C TYR A 77 31.45 -23.23 1.56
N SER A 78 32.48 -23.46 2.37
CA SER A 78 33.71 -24.17 1.97
C SER A 78 33.40 -25.57 1.41
N ALA A 79 32.50 -26.31 2.05
CA ALA A 79 32.01 -27.60 1.56
C ALA A 79 31.23 -27.46 0.24
N ILE A 80 30.29 -26.52 0.13
CA ILE A 80 29.51 -26.31 -1.10
C ILE A 80 30.42 -25.96 -2.29
N LEU A 81 31.39 -25.07 -2.08
CA LEU A 81 32.32 -24.62 -3.13
C LEU A 81 33.28 -25.73 -3.59
N GLY A 82 33.53 -26.72 -2.73
CA GLY A 82 34.34 -27.91 -3.00
C GLY A 82 33.55 -29.12 -3.54
N SER A 83 32.22 -29.07 -3.55
CA SER A 83 31.38 -30.18 -4.01
C SER A 83 31.38 -30.32 -5.54
N ARG A 84 31.21 -31.55 -6.02
CA ARG A 84 31.06 -31.88 -7.45
C ARG A 84 29.60 -32.02 -7.88
N LYS A 85 28.66 -31.91 -6.95
CA LYS A 85 27.22 -32.04 -7.22
C LYS A 85 26.74 -30.91 -8.15
N PRO A 86 25.94 -31.21 -9.19
CA PRO A 86 25.48 -30.19 -10.15
C PRO A 86 24.76 -29.00 -9.51
N GLU A 87 23.97 -29.24 -8.46
CA GLU A 87 23.28 -28.21 -7.68
C GLU A 87 24.27 -27.26 -6.99
N ALA A 88 25.33 -27.81 -6.38
CA ALA A 88 26.40 -27.01 -5.77
C ALA A 88 27.19 -26.21 -6.82
N ALA A 89 27.39 -26.76 -8.03
CA ALA A 89 28.02 -26.04 -9.14
C ALA A 89 27.18 -24.82 -9.60
N LYS A 90 25.84 -24.92 -9.58
CA LYS A 90 24.95 -23.77 -9.86
C LYS A 90 25.12 -22.67 -8.82
N PHE A 91 25.10 -23.03 -7.53
CA PHE A 91 25.34 -22.08 -6.44
C PHE A 91 26.71 -21.40 -6.57
N LYS A 92 27.77 -22.20 -6.74
CA LYS A 92 29.14 -21.69 -6.94
C LYS A 92 29.23 -20.70 -8.11
N LYS A 93 28.59 -21.01 -9.24
CA LYS A 93 28.57 -20.13 -10.41
C LYS A 93 27.79 -18.84 -10.13
N TRP A 94 26.64 -18.93 -9.46
CA TRP A 94 25.86 -17.77 -9.07
C TRP A 94 26.64 -16.84 -8.13
N VAL A 95 27.26 -17.38 -7.08
CA VAL A 95 28.08 -16.59 -6.15
C VAL A 95 29.26 -15.92 -6.87
N THR A 96 29.99 -16.67 -7.69
CA THR A 96 31.23 -16.17 -8.32
C THR A 96 31.01 -15.27 -9.54
N ALA A 97 29.92 -15.47 -10.29
CA ALA A 97 29.63 -14.68 -11.50
C ALA A 97 28.67 -13.51 -11.24
N GLU A 98 27.81 -13.58 -10.23
CA GLU A 98 26.78 -12.58 -9.96
C GLU A 98 26.99 -11.87 -8.63
N VAL A 99 26.98 -12.60 -7.50
CA VAL A 99 26.97 -12.02 -6.16
C VAL A 99 28.27 -11.26 -5.87
N LEU A 100 29.42 -11.94 -5.89
CA LEU A 100 30.71 -11.33 -5.57
C LEU A 100 31.07 -10.19 -6.54
N PRO A 101 30.86 -10.31 -7.87
CA PRO A 101 31.05 -9.18 -8.77
C PRO A 101 30.14 -7.99 -8.48
N SER A 102 28.89 -8.22 -8.06
CA SER A 102 27.95 -7.14 -7.70
C SER A 102 28.39 -6.41 -6.44
N ILE A 103 28.80 -7.15 -5.39
CA ILE A 103 29.34 -6.57 -4.16
C ILE A 103 30.62 -5.79 -4.47
N ARG A 104 31.55 -6.35 -5.24
CA ARG A 104 32.79 -5.65 -5.63
C ARG A 104 32.52 -4.34 -6.37
N LYS A 105 31.51 -4.31 -7.25
CA LYS A 105 31.18 -3.14 -8.07
C LYS A 105 30.37 -2.08 -7.32
N THR A 106 29.46 -2.49 -6.46
CA THR A 106 28.42 -1.60 -5.89
C THR A 106 28.47 -1.48 -4.36
N GLY A 107 29.30 -2.29 -3.70
CA GLY A 107 29.35 -2.39 -2.24
C GLY A 107 28.23 -3.23 -1.62
N SER A 108 27.29 -3.77 -2.41
CA SER A 108 26.18 -4.57 -1.89
C SER A 108 25.70 -5.63 -2.90
N TYR A 109 24.94 -6.60 -2.40
CA TYR A 109 24.12 -7.48 -3.23
C TYR A 109 22.68 -7.42 -2.72
N THR A 110 21.74 -7.12 -3.61
CA THR A 110 20.31 -7.14 -3.29
C THR A 110 19.72 -8.35 -3.98
N ALA A 111 19.34 -9.37 -3.21
CA ALA A 111 18.63 -10.52 -3.75
C ALA A 111 17.33 -10.06 -4.43
N PRO A 112 16.90 -10.72 -5.53
CA PRO A 112 15.61 -10.45 -6.14
C PRO A 112 14.52 -10.54 -5.07
N LYS A 113 13.83 -9.43 -4.82
CA LYS A 113 12.79 -9.35 -3.81
C LYS A 113 11.72 -10.37 -4.16
N ALA A 114 11.53 -11.39 -3.30
CA ALA A 114 10.38 -12.28 -3.42
C ALA A 114 9.11 -11.42 -3.55
N ALA A 115 8.22 -11.79 -4.47
CA ALA A 115 6.98 -11.04 -4.66
C ALA A 115 6.30 -10.87 -3.29
N PRO A 116 5.92 -9.64 -2.90
CA PRO A 116 5.32 -9.40 -1.60
C PRO A 116 4.06 -10.25 -1.46
N SER A 117 3.86 -10.85 -0.28
CA SER A 117 2.66 -11.64 -0.02
C SER A 117 1.40 -10.79 -0.20
N PRO A 118 0.24 -11.38 -0.58
CA PRO A 118 -1.01 -10.65 -0.74
C PRO A 118 -1.40 -9.83 0.51
N VAL A 119 -1.14 -10.38 1.70
CA VAL A 119 -1.38 -9.70 2.98
C VAL A 119 -0.52 -8.44 3.12
N ARG A 120 0.75 -8.50 2.71
CA ARG A 120 1.65 -7.35 2.77
C ARG A 120 1.24 -6.26 1.78
N LEU A 121 0.85 -6.65 0.56
CA LEU A 121 0.33 -5.72 -0.44
C LEU A 121 -0.92 -4.98 0.07
N ALA A 122 -1.87 -5.71 0.66
CA ALA A 122 -3.08 -5.13 1.23
C ALA A 122 -2.76 -4.16 2.38
N TYR A 123 -1.82 -4.51 3.25
CA TYR A 123 -1.35 -3.66 4.34
C TYR A 123 -0.69 -2.37 3.83
N ASP A 124 0.22 -2.49 2.87
CA ASP A 124 0.93 -1.35 2.27
C ASP A 124 -0.07 -0.41 1.56
N ALA A 125 -1.04 -0.97 0.84
CA ALA A 125 -2.14 -0.22 0.22
C ALA A 125 -2.98 0.53 1.25
N ALA A 126 -3.42 -0.14 2.32
CA ALA A 126 -4.21 0.47 3.39
C ALA A 126 -3.44 1.60 4.10
N LYS A 127 -2.12 1.45 4.28
CA LYS A 127 -1.26 2.48 4.87
C LYS A 127 -1.09 3.69 3.96
N ALA A 128 -1.04 3.48 2.64
CA ALA A 128 -0.89 4.55 1.66
C ALA A 128 -2.17 5.37 1.43
N PHE A 129 -3.35 4.79 1.68
CA PHE A 129 -4.63 5.45 1.36
C PHE A 129 -4.88 6.77 2.13
N PRO A 130 -4.77 6.85 3.48
CA PRO A 130 -5.08 8.08 4.23
C PRO A 130 -4.28 9.34 3.82
N PRO A 131 -2.96 9.29 3.58
CA PRO A 131 -2.25 10.48 3.10
C PRO A 131 -2.70 10.89 1.69
N LEU A 132 -2.92 9.94 0.77
CA LEU A 132 -3.39 10.24 -0.59
C LEU A 132 -4.79 10.85 -0.60
N PHE A 133 -5.70 10.32 0.23
CA PHE A 133 -7.02 10.88 0.43
C PHE A 133 -6.95 12.33 0.92
N ARG A 134 -6.08 12.62 1.91
CA ARG A 134 -5.89 13.98 2.43
C ARG A 134 -5.35 14.94 1.36
N VAL A 135 -4.41 14.48 0.53
CA VAL A 135 -3.91 15.28 -0.60
C VAL A 135 -5.05 15.59 -1.58
N ALA A 136 -5.86 14.62 -1.97
CA ALA A 136 -7.00 14.85 -2.86
C ALA A 136 -8.01 15.86 -2.26
N ARG A 137 -8.26 15.79 -0.95
CA ARG A 137 -9.08 16.79 -0.24
C ARG A 137 -8.49 18.19 -0.29
N LEU A 138 -7.16 18.34 -0.11
CA LEU A 138 -6.46 19.62 -0.22
C LEU A 138 -6.51 20.20 -1.63
N LEU A 139 -6.59 19.35 -2.65
CA LEU A 139 -6.78 19.76 -4.05
C LEU A 139 -8.22 20.16 -4.39
N GLY A 140 -9.14 20.13 -3.41
CA GLY A 140 -10.53 20.57 -3.58
C GLY A 140 -11.51 19.47 -4.00
N CYS A 141 -11.10 18.20 -4.04
CA CYS A 141 -12.03 17.11 -4.30
C CYS A 141 -13.04 16.95 -3.14
N ASP A 142 -14.31 16.68 -3.46
CA ASP A 142 -15.28 16.20 -2.47
C ASP A 142 -14.87 14.83 -1.91
N LYS A 143 -15.56 14.31 -0.89
CA LYS A 143 -15.14 13.07 -0.21
C LYS A 143 -15.14 11.86 -1.15
N ASN A 144 -16.09 11.75 -2.07
CA ASN A 144 -16.18 10.62 -2.98
C ASN A 144 -15.11 10.72 -4.06
N ALA A 145 -14.95 11.89 -4.66
CA ALA A 145 -13.88 12.15 -5.62
C ALA A 145 -12.50 11.93 -5.01
N ALA A 146 -12.31 12.32 -3.74
CA ALA A 146 -11.06 12.07 -3.01
C ALA A 146 -10.84 10.58 -2.72
N ALA A 147 -11.86 9.83 -2.33
CA ALA A 147 -11.78 8.39 -2.10
C ALA A 147 -11.45 7.62 -3.39
N ILE A 148 -12.12 7.96 -4.50
CA ILE A 148 -11.87 7.36 -5.81
C ILE A 148 -10.45 7.67 -6.29
N SER A 149 -10.03 8.94 -6.24
CA SER A 149 -8.68 9.36 -6.65
C SER A 149 -7.59 8.68 -5.82
N ALA A 150 -7.77 8.61 -4.49
CA ALA A 150 -6.84 7.93 -3.60
C ALA A 150 -6.77 6.43 -3.90
N ASN A 151 -7.90 5.76 -4.11
CA ASN A 151 -7.95 4.34 -4.45
C ASN A 151 -7.30 4.06 -5.82
N GLN A 152 -7.50 4.92 -6.82
CA GLN A 152 -6.85 4.81 -8.13
C GLN A 152 -5.32 4.90 -8.01
N MET A 153 -4.82 5.86 -7.22
CA MET A 153 -3.38 6.02 -7.00
C MET A 153 -2.80 4.83 -6.22
N VAL A 154 -3.49 4.35 -5.17
CA VAL A 154 -3.08 3.15 -4.44
C VAL A 154 -2.98 1.94 -5.37
N ARG A 155 -3.96 1.75 -6.27
CA ARG A 155 -3.93 0.66 -7.25
C ARG A 155 -2.75 0.79 -8.20
N GLN A 156 -2.39 1.99 -8.67
CA GLN A 156 -1.21 2.18 -9.52
C GLN A 156 0.10 1.81 -8.82
N LEU A 157 0.18 2.02 -7.50
CA LEU A 157 1.40 1.77 -6.71
C LEU A 157 1.52 0.33 -6.22
N THR A 158 0.40 -0.33 -5.93
CA THR A 158 0.38 -1.60 -5.19
C THR A 158 -0.37 -2.73 -5.91
N ASP A 159 -1.05 -2.42 -7.02
CA ASP A 159 -2.01 -3.28 -7.71
C ASP A 159 -3.21 -3.73 -6.85
N VAL A 160 -3.41 -3.11 -5.69
CA VAL A 160 -4.53 -3.39 -4.79
C VAL A 160 -5.65 -2.36 -4.99
N ASN A 161 -6.87 -2.86 -5.17
CA ASN A 161 -8.08 -2.04 -5.18
C ASN A 161 -8.82 -2.19 -3.85
N LEU A 162 -8.57 -1.26 -2.92
CA LEU A 162 -9.16 -1.31 -1.57
C LEU A 162 -10.69 -1.17 -1.62
N MET A 163 -11.21 -0.28 -2.46
CA MET A 163 -12.66 -0.07 -2.58
C MET A 163 -13.37 -1.35 -3.04
N ALA A 164 -12.86 -2.01 -4.08
CA ALA A 164 -13.40 -3.28 -4.54
C ALA A 164 -13.25 -4.39 -3.49
N GLY A 165 -12.09 -4.47 -2.81
CA GLY A 165 -11.84 -5.44 -1.75
C GLY A 165 -12.77 -5.28 -0.54
N LEU A 166 -13.26 -4.08 -0.28
CA LEU A 166 -14.22 -3.76 0.77
C LEU A 166 -15.69 -3.78 0.29
N GLY A 167 -15.95 -4.14 -0.97
CA GLY A 167 -17.30 -4.14 -1.56
C GLY A 167 -17.89 -2.76 -1.84
N GLN A 168 -17.09 -1.69 -1.79
CA GLN A 168 -17.51 -0.30 -1.99
C GLN A 168 -17.28 0.16 -3.43
N ILE A 169 -18.00 -0.44 -4.38
CA ILE A 169 -17.88 -0.12 -5.82
C ILE A 169 -18.67 1.13 -6.25
N HIS A 170 -19.65 1.54 -5.44
CA HIS A 170 -20.47 2.73 -5.68
C HIS A 170 -20.55 3.56 -4.41
N LEU A 171 -20.14 4.83 -4.51
CA LEU A 171 -20.26 5.79 -3.42
C LEU A 171 -21.47 6.67 -3.66
N VAL A 172 -22.36 6.79 -2.66
CA VAL A 172 -23.52 7.68 -2.72
C VAL A 172 -23.02 9.13 -2.65
N ALA A 173 -23.42 9.96 -3.63
CA ALA A 173 -23.01 11.37 -3.69
C ALA A 173 -23.48 12.16 -2.45
N GLU A 174 -22.60 12.97 -1.87
CA GLU A 174 -22.93 13.82 -0.70
C GLU A 174 -23.95 14.92 -1.04
N LYS A 175 -23.97 15.40 -2.28
CA LYS A 175 -24.97 16.36 -2.79
C LYS A 175 -25.58 15.79 -4.07
N GLN A 176 -26.85 15.37 -4.02
CA GLN A 176 -27.57 14.82 -5.17
C GLN A 176 -28.16 15.92 -6.09
N ASP A 177 -28.16 17.17 -5.64
CA ASP A 177 -28.62 18.32 -6.42
C ASP A 177 -27.62 18.67 -7.52
N THR A 178 -27.72 17.96 -8.64
CA THR A 178 -26.83 18.10 -9.80
C THR A 178 -27.20 19.27 -10.71
N GLN A 179 -28.38 19.87 -10.52
CA GLN A 179 -28.88 20.94 -11.38
C GLN A 179 -29.15 22.21 -10.57
N PHE A 180 -28.49 23.30 -10.96
CA PHE A 180 -28.65 24.62 -10.36
C PHE A 180 -29.39 25.56 -11.32
N PHE A 181 -30.31 26.34 -10.78
CA PHE A 181 -31.25 27.17 -11.53
C PHE A 181 -31.08 28.64 -11.21
N THR A 182 -31.20 29.50 -12.22
CA THR A 182 -31.29 30.94 -12.02
C THR A 182 -32.59 31.31 -11.29
N PRO A 183 -32.66 32.49 -10.63
CA PRO A 183 -33.91 32.96 -10.02
C PRO A 183 -35.10 32.99 -10.99
N THR A 184 -34.84 33.22 -12.28
CA THR A 184 -35.87 33.15 -13.34
C THR A 184 -36.38 31.72 -13.56
N GLU A 185 -35.48 30.73 -13.61
CA GLU A 185 -35.83 29.33 -13.80
C GLU A 185 -36.51 28.74 -12.56
N LEU A 186 -36.06 29.12 -11.36
CA LEU A 186 -36.77 28.80 -10.12
C LEU A 186 -38.16 29.45 -10.11
N GLY A 187 -38.27 30.70 -10.55
CA GLY A 187 -39.53 31.43 -10.61
C GLY A 187 -40.58 30.72 -11.47
N LYS A 188 -40.18 30.16 -12.61
CA LYS A 188 -41.08 29.34 -13.44
C LYS A 188 -41.62 28.10 -12.71
N ARG A 189 -40.89 27.54 -11.74
CA ARG A 189 -41.29 26.35 -10.99
C ARG A 189 -42.26 26.64 -9.86
N ILE A 190 -42.13 27.82 -9.26
CA ILE A 190 -43.00 28.28 -8.16
C ILE A 190 -43.96 29.40 -8.60
N SER A 191 -44.23 29.50 -9.90
CA SER A 191 -45.13 30.49 -10.52
C SER A 191 -44.89 31.94 -10.08
N THR A 192 -43.63 32.33 -9.94
CA THR A 192 -43.20 33.65 -9.44
C THR A 192 -42.20 34.30 -10.41
N SER A 193 -42.16 35.63 -10.44
CA SER A 193 -41.17 36.37 -11.26
C SER A 193 -39.75 36.22 -10.71
N ALA A 194 -38.73 36.41 -11.54
CA ALA A 194 -37.33 36.42 -11.08
C ALA A 194 -37.09 37.42 -9.93
N ARG A 195 -37.76 38.58 -9.97
CA ARG A 195 -37.74 39.57 -8.89
C ARG A 195 -38.35 39.01 -7.61
N GLY A 196 -39.48 38.30 -7.71
CA GLY A 196 -40.14 37.67 -6.56
C GLY A 196 -39.28 36.59 -5.92
N VAL A 197 -38.64 35.73 -6.71
CA VAL A 197 -37.70 34.71 -6.18
C VAL A 197 -36.53 35.37 -5.46
N ASN A 198 -35.99 36.45 -6.04
CA ASN A 198 -34.90 37.17 -5.39
C ASN A 198 -35.30 37.81 -4.06
N LEU A 199 -36.53 38.29 -3.94
CA LEU A 199 -37.07 38.79 -2.68
C LEU A 199 -37.26 37.67 -1.66
N LEU A 200 -37.84 36.53 -2.06
CA LEU A 200 -38.02 35.37 -1.18
C LEU A 200 -36.68 34.83 -0.65
N LEU A 201 -35.66 34.74 -1.51
CA LEU A 201 -34.31 34.36 -1.11
C LEU A 201 -33.70 35.37 -0.12
N ALA A 202 -34.01 36.66 -0.27
CA ALA A 202 -33.52 37.69 0.65
C ALA A 202 -34.26 37.69 1.99
N GLU A 203 -35.58 37.55 1.96
CA GLU A 203 -36.45 37.42 3.14
C GLU A 203 -36.07 36.18 3.97
N SER A 204 -35.68 35.10 3.30
CA SER A 204 -35.23 33.84 3.92
C SER A 204 -33.76 33.88 4.35
N GLY A 205 -33.07 35.02 4.20
CA GLY A 205 -31.67 35.19 4.59
C GLY A 205 -30.66 34.43 3.74
N MET A 206 -31.07 33.90 2.58
CA MET A 206 -30.19 33.14 1.67
C MET A 206 -29.32 34.06 0.81
N GLN A 207 -29.78 35.27 0.50
CA GLN A 207 -29.00 36.25 -0.24
C GLN A 207 -29.24 37.66 0.28
N MET A 208 -28.37 38.59 -0.09
CA MET A 208 -28.51 40.00 0.24
C MET A 208 -28.19 40.88 -0.96
N LYS A 209 -28.77 42.09 -0.97
CA LYS A 209 -28.56 43.06 -2.04
C LYS A 209 -27.38 43.97 -1.69
N CYS A 210 -26.31 43.89 -2.47
CA CYS A 210 -25.11 44.73 -2.35
C CYS A 210 -25.06 45.67 -3.56
N GLY A 211 -25.50 46.92 -3.38
CA GLY A 211 -25.63 47.89 -4.48
C GLY A 211 -26.66 47.41 -5.52
N ASP A 212 -26.22 47.23 -6.76
CA ASP A 212 -27.05 46.75 -7.87
C ASP A 212 -26.98 45.23 -8.08
N THR A 213 -26.22 44.51 -7.25
CA THR A 213 -26.00 43.07 -7.37
C THR A 213 -26.53 42.29 -6.17
N TRP A 214 -26.89 41.04 -6.43
CA TRP A 214 -27.24 40.07 -5.38
C TRP A 214 -26.02 39.24 -5.02
N GLU A 215 -25.80 39.04 -3.73
CA GLU A 215 -24.72 38.21 -3.18
C GLU A 215 -25.31 37.14 -2.26
N ALA A 216 -24.80 35.91 -2.33
CA ALA A 216 -25.23 34.82 -1.45
C ALA A 216 -24.66 35.03 -0.04
N THR A 217 -25.48 34.82 0.98
CA THR A 217 -25.03 34.81 2.39
C THR A 217 -24.31 33.49 2.71
N GLU A 218 -23.69 33.39 3.89
CA GLU A 218 -23.09 32.13 4.36
C GLU A 218 -24.11 30.96 4.35
N ALA A 219 -25.36 31.23 4.75
CA ALA A 219 -26.46 30.26 4.67
C ALA A 219 -26.80 29.90 3.21
N GLY A 220 -26.82 30.87 2.30
CA GLY A 220 -27.11 30.64 0.89
C GLY A 220 -26.00 29.91 0.12
N MET A 221 -24.74 30.01 0.57
CA MET A 221 -23.60 29.33 -0.07
C MET A 221 -23.74 27.82 -0.10
N GLU A 222 -24.50 27.23 0.82
CA GLU A 222 -24.76 25.78 0.83
C GLU A 222 -25.64 25.33 -0.35
N PHE A 223 -26.56 26.21 -0.77
CA PHE A 223 -27.59 25.95 -1.78
C PHE A 223 -27.29 26.60 -3.14
N CYS A 224 -26.21 27.38 -3.27
CA CYS A 224 -25.92 28.11 -4.50
C CYS A 224 -24.57 27.73 -5.11
N ARG A 225 -24.42 28.06 -6.40
CA ARG A 225 -23.17 28.07 -7.15
C ARG A 225 -23.07 29.38 -7.92
N ILE A 226 -21.90 29.99 -7.87
CA ILE A 226 -21.60 31.25 -8.55
C ILE A 226 -20.83 30.92 -9.83
N TYR A 227 -21.28 31.49 -10.95
CA TYR A 227 -20.68 31.30 -12.27
C TYR A 227 -20.23 32.64 -12.84
N ASP A 228 -19.02 32.73 -13.38
CA ASP A 228 -18.59 33.89 -14.16
C ASP A 228 -19.28 33.85 -15.53
N THR A 229 -19.91 34.96 -15.94
CA THR A 229 -20.48 35.08 -17.28
C THR A 229 -19.48 35.72 -18.23
N GLY A 230 -19.67 35.51 -19.54
CA GLY A 230 -18.87 36.19 -20.58
C GLY A 230 -19.08 37.70 -20.68
N LYS A 231 -19.98 38.28 -19.87
CA LYS A 231 -20.23 39.72 -19.80
C LYS A 231 -19.29 40.33 -18.77
N ARG A 232 -18.72 41.50 -19.07
CA ARG A 232 -17.85 42.24 -18.14
C ARG A 232 -18.51 43.56 -17.76
N HIS A 233 -18.36 43.96 -16.50
CA HIS A 233 -18.67 45.34 -16.09
C HIS A 233 -17.71 46.32 -16.76
N GLY A 234 -18.06 47.62 -16.78
CA GLY A 234 -17.19 48.68 -17.30
C GLY A 234 -15.82 48.76 -16.61
N SER A 235 -15.67 48.13 -15.44
CA SER A 235 -14.44 47.96 -14.66
C SER A 235 -13.58 46.74 -15.08
N GLY A 236 -14.03 45.93 -16.05
CA GLY A 236 -13.33 44.72 -16.50
C GLY A 236 -13.62 43.44 -15.69
N VAL A 237 -14.33 43.55 -14.57
CA VAL A 237 -14.73 42.41 -13.73
C VAL A 237 -15.84 41.59 -14.43
N PRO A 238 -15.71 40.26 -14.55
CA PRO A 238 -16.77 39.40 -15.07
C PRO A 238 -18.05 39.54 -14.24
N VAL A 239 -19.19 39.67 -14.90
CA VAL A 239 -20.49 39.66 -14.25
C VAL A 239 -20.74 38.25 -13.73
N GLN A 240 -20.98 38.11 -12.42
CA GLN A 240 -21.27 36.82 -11.81
C GLN A 240 -22.77 36.51 -11.82
N GLN A 241 -23.11 35.25 -12.03
CA GLN A 241 -24.47 34.72 -11.99
C GLN A 241 -24.59 33.67 -10.88
N ILE A 242 -25.47 33.94 -9.91
CA ILE A 242 -25.81 33.00 -8.84
C ILE A 242 -26.91 32.06 -9.36
N LYS A 243 -26.68 30.75 -9.21
CA LYS A 243 -27.68 29.71 -9.45
C LYS A 243 -27.90 28.89 -8.18
N TRP A 244 -29.11 28.41 -8.00
CA TRP A 244 -29.62 27.84 -6.76
C TRP A 244 -30.10 26.40 -6.97
N SER A 245 -29.84 25.54 -5.98
CA SER A 245 -30.40 24.19 -5.93
C SER A 245 -31.93 24.26 -5.73
N PRO A 246 -32.72 23.35 -6.34
CA PRO A 246 -34.14 23.18 -6.03
C PRO A 246 -34.44 22.98 -4.55
N SER A 247 -33.49 22.41 -3.80
CA SER A 247 -33.63 22.18 -2.35
C SER A 247 -33.69 23.47 -1.53
N VAL A 248 -33.44 24.64 -2.14
CA VAL A 248 -33.69 25.93 -1.48
C VAL A 248 -35.18 26.24 -1.39
N LEU A 249 -36.02 25.73 -2.32
CA LEU A 249 -37.43 26.13 -2.45
C LEU A 249 -38.28 25.86 -1.19
N PRO A 250 -38.16 24.70 -0.50
CA PRO A 250 -38.88 24.46 0.75
C PRO A 250 -38.52 25.45 1.86
N LEU A 251 -37.30 26.00 1.83
CA LEU A 251 -36.81 26.96 2.82
C LEU A 251 -37.30 28.39 2.57
N LEU A 252 -37.88 28.66 1.41
CA LEU A 252 -38.37 29.99 1.02
C LEU A 252 -39.78 30.31 1.52
N GLY A 253 -40.35 29.47 2.39
CA GLY A 253 -41.71 29.66 2.91
C GLY A 253 -42.81 29.50 1.86
N CYS A 254 -42.52 28.87 0.70
CA CYS A 254 -43.51 28.52 -0.32
C CYS A 254 -44.34 27.28 0.10
N GLU A 255 -44.93 27.29 1.29
CA GLU A 255 -46.14 26.50 1.53
C GLU A 255 -47.34 27.39 1.20
N LYS A 256 -47.69 27.45 -0.08
CA LYS A 256 -49.06 27.75 -0.49
C LYS A 256 -49.67 26.47 -1.04
N GLU A 257 -50.47 25.85 -0.19
CA GLU A 257 -51.61 24.96 -0.47
C GLU A 257 -51.66 24.37 -1.89
N ALA A 258 -51.28 23.11 -2.01
CA ALA A 258 -51.94 22.20 -2.95
C ALA A 258 -52.92 21.35 -2.13
N ALA A 259 -54.15 21.89 -1.98
CA ALA A 259 -55.34 21.10 -1.71
C ALA A 259 -55.94 20.64 -3.05
#